data_AF-A0A9Q5NDG5-F1
#
_entry.id   AF-A0A9Q5NDG5-F1
#
_cell.length_a   1.000
_cell.length_b   1.000
_cell.length_c   1.000
_cell.angle_alpha   90.00
_cell.angle_beta   90.00
_cell.angle_gamma   90.00
#
_symmetry.space_group_name_H-M   'P 1'
#
loop_
_entity.id
_entity.type
_entity.pdbx_description
1 polymer ?
#
loop_
_entity_poly.entity_id
_entity_poly.type
_entity_poly.pdbx_seq_one_letter_code
_entity_poly.pdbx_strand_id
1 'polypeptide(L)' 'MFSILNQFLGIIPGGRPSAPPIVEFGEQEGTFFTWDVNVSAGTPIALEVRGSAGPLVETAPFTVEDSSDSSCL' A
#
# COMPACT_ATOMS: atom_id res chain seq x y z
N MET A 1 10.78 5.25 27.26
CA MET A 1 10.83 4.12 26.31
C MET A 1 9.92 4.49 25.16
N PHE A 2 10.47 4.94 24.03
CA PHE A 2 9.66 5.19 22.82
C PHE A 2 9.50 3.86 22.11
N SER A 3 8.27 3.34 22.03
CA SER A 3 7.99 2.17 21.21
C SER A 3 8.01 2.63 19.75
N ILE A 4 8.94 2.10 18.96
CA ILE A 4 8.88 2.20 17.50
C ILE A 4 7.61 1.43 17.08
N LEU A 5 6.72 2.10 16.36
CA LEU A 5 5.48 1.49 15.89
C LEU A 5 5.76 0.82 14.54
N ASN A 6 5.82 -0.50 14.55
CA ASN A 6 5.98 -1.28 13.33
C ASN A 6 4.62 -1.46 12.63
N GLN A 7 4.60 -1.25 11.32
CA GLN A 7 3.39 -1.28 10.49
C GLN A 7 3.64 -2.15 9.25
N PHE A 8 2.69 -2.99 8.87
CA PHE A 8 2.72 -3.69 7.59
C PHE A 8 1.98 -2.86 6.56
N LEU A 9 2.61 -2.63 5.41
CA LEU A 9 2.04 -1.89 4.29
C LEU A 9 1.82 -2.82 3.10
N GLY A 10 0.65 -2.71 2.48
CA GLY A 10 0.29 -3.46 1.28
C GLY A 10 -0.59 -2.65 0.33
N ILE A 11 -0.69 -3.13 -0.90
CA ILE A 11 -1.63 -2.64 -1.92
C ILE A 11 -2.66 -3.73 -2.17
N ILE A 12 -3.94 -3.39 -2.14
CA ILE A 12 -5.05 -4.29 -2.45
C ILE A 12 -5.83 -3.79 -3.68
N PRO A 13 -6.59 -4.66 -4.36
CA PRO A 13 -7.52 -4.23 -5.39
C PRO A 13 -8.54 -3.22 -4.85
N GLY A 14 -8.75 -2.13 -5.59
CA GLY A 14 -9.68 -1.07 -5.21
C GLY A 14 -11.10 -1.58 -5.00
N GLY A 15 -11.72 -1.18 -3.88
CA GLY A 15 -13.10 -1.52 -3.55
C GLY A 15 -13.30 -2.98 -3.10
N ARG A 16 -12.23 -3.70 -2.78
CA ARG A 16 -12.28 -5.07 -2.27
C ARG A 16 -11.54 -5.18 -0.93
N PRO A 17 -12.16 -4.71 0.17
CA PRO A 17 -11.57 -4.84 1.50
C PRO A 17 -11.29 -6.30 1.82
N SER A 18 -10.18 -6.58 2.50
CA SER A 18 -9.73 -7.95 2.86
C SER A 18 -9.36 -8.86 1.67
N ALA A 19 -9.28 -8.33 0.44
CA ALA A 19 -8.65 -9.07 -0.65
C ALA A 19 -7.16 -9.28 -0.35
N PRO A 20 -6.54 -10.36 -0.85
CA PRO A 20 -5.10 -10.55 -0.75
C PRO A 20 -4.36 -9.36 -1.38
N PRO A 21 -3.27 -8.86 -0.77
CA PRO A 21 -2.48 -7.79 -1.36
C PRO A 21 -1.88 -8.21 -2.71
N ILE A 22 -1.94 -7.30 -3.67
CA ILE A 22 -1.27 -7.41 -4.97
C ILE A 22 0.21 -7.02 -4.88
N VAL A 23 0.55 -6.18 -3.90
CA VAL A 23 1.93 -5.83 -3.55
C VAL A 23 2.05 -5.84 -2.03
N GLU A 24 3.08 -6.51 -1.52
CA GLU A 24 3.41 -6.60 -0.11
C GLU A 24 4.75 -5.90 0.12
N PHE A 25 4.78 -4.87 0.95
CA PHE A 25 6.02 -4.17 1.30
C PHE A 25 6.62 -4.69 2.61
N GLY A 26 5.90 -5.55 3.33
CA GLY A 26 6.32 -6.06 4.62
C GLY A 26 6.28 -4.99 5.71
N GLU A 27 7.11 -5.19 6.73
CA GLU A 27 7.18 -4.33 7.92
C GLU A 27 7.94 -3.02 7.62
N GLN A 28 7.32 -1.90 8.00
CA GLN A 28 7.82 -0.55 7.83
C GLN A 28 8.02 0.11 9.19
N GLU A 29 9.09 0.89 9.31
CA GLU A 29 9.38 1.72 10.47
C GLU A 29 9.12 3.20 10.15
N GLY A 30 8.35 3.89 11.00
CA GLY A 30 8.06 5.31 10.87
C GLY A 30 6.65 5.62 10.31
N THR A 31 6.49 6.81 9.74
CA THR A 31 5.19 7.34 9.27
C THR A 31 5.17 7.75 7.80
N PHE A 32 6.24 7.44 7.07
CA PHE A 32 6.40 7.79 5.66
C PHE A 32 6.98 6.60 4.90
N PHE A 33 6.46 6.35 3.71
CA PHE A 33 6.96 5.34 2.79
C PHE A 33 6.92 5.91 1.38
N THR A 34 7.94 5.59 0.58
CA THR A 34 7.99 5.95 -0.83
C THR A 34 8.03 4.66 -1.63
N TRP A 35 7.25 4.63 -2.70
CA TRP A 35 7.04 3.46 -3.53
C TRP A 35 7.34 3.78 -4.99
N ASP A 36 8.19 2.96 -5.61
CA ASP A 36 8.33 2.93 -7.06
C ASP A 36 7.18 2.13 -7.67
N VAL A 37 6.24 2.84 -8.31
CA VAL A 37 4.96 2.30 -8.76
C VAL A 37 5.14 1.15 -9.75
N ASN A 38 4.93 -0.08 -9.28
CA ASN A 38 5.04 -1.32 -10.06
C ASN A 38 3.66 -1.94 -10.37
N VAL A 39 2.63 -1.10 -10.51
CA VAL A 39 1.26 -1.50 -10.87
C VAL A 39 0.88 -0.75 -12.15
N SER A 40 0.27 -1.45 -13.12
CA SER A 40 -0.08 -0.87 -14.40
C SER A 40 -1.05 0.32 -14.27
N ALA A 41 -0.88 1.32 -15.12
CA ALA A 41 -1.82 2.44 -15.25
C ALA A 41 -3.25 1.95 -15.54
N GLY A 42 -4.23 2.68 -15.03
CA GLY A 42 -5.66 2.33 -15.11
C GLY A 42 -6.11 1.28 -14.08
N THR A 43 -5.20 0.75 -13.26
CA THR A 43 -5.57 -0.23 -12.23
C THR A 43 -6.14 0.48 -11.00
N PRO A 44 -7.39 0.17 -10.58
CA PRO A 44 -7.93 0.67 -9.33
C PRO A 44 -7.32 -0.10 -8.15
N ILE A 45 -6.71 0.63 -7.21
CA ILE A 45 -6.04 0.09 -6.03
C ILE A 45 -6.48 0.82 -4.77
N ALA A 46 -6.18 0.25 -3.60
CA ALA A 46 -6.21 0.93 -2.32
C ALA A 46 -4.96 0.55 -1.52
N LEU A 47 -4.52 1.44 -0.63
CA LEU A 47 -3.42 1.15 0.29
C LEU A 47 -4.02 0.62 1.59
N GLU A 48 -3.44 -0.47 2.10
CA GLU A 48 -3.76 -0.99 3.41
C GLU A 48 -2.56 -0.88 4.37
N VAL A 49 -2.86 -0.54 5.62
CA VAL A 49 -1.87 -0.46 6.69
C VAL A 49 -2.38 -1.27 7.88
N ARG A 50 -1.51 -2.15 8.40
CA ARG A 50 -1.77 -2.92 9.62
C ARG A 50 -0.71 -2.61 10.65
N GLY A 51 -1.09 -1.89 11.69
CA GLY A 51 -0.20 -1.70 12.85
C GLY A 51 -0.06 -2.97 13.68
N SER A 52 1.08 -3.14 14.35
CA SER A 52 1.33 -4.25 15.28
C SER A 52 0.35 -4.35 16.46
N ALA A 53 -0.36 -3.26 16.78
CA ALA A 53 -1.33 -3.17 17.88
C ALA A 53 -2.71 -2.65 17.44
N GLY A 54 -3.00 -2.56 16.14
CA GLY A 54 -4.17 -1.84 15.62
C GLY A 54 -5.01 -2.62 14.59
N PRO A 55 -6.22 -2.14 14.31
CA PRO A 55 -7.04 -2.68 13.22
C PRO A 55 -6.38 -2.43 11.86
N LEU A 56 -6.72 -3.27 10.88
CA LEU A 56 -6.42 -3.00 9.48
C LEU A 56 -7.16 -1.71 9.07
N VAL A 57 -6.44 -0.77 8.47
CA VAL A 57 -7.01 0.44 7.89
C VAL A 57 -6.70 0.49 6.41
N GLU A 58 -7.63 0.99 5.61
CA GLU A 58 -7.51 1.08 4.15
C GLU A 58 -7.90 2.49 3.67
N THR A 59 -7.31 2.91 2.57
CA THR A 59 -7.72 4.14 1.88
C THR A 59 -8.98 3.92 1.05
N ALA A 60 -9.64 5.01 0.65
CA ALA A 60 -10.57 4.93 -0.47
C ALA A 60 -9.82 4.44 -1.74
N PRO A 61 -10.52 3.78 -2.67
CA PRO A 61 -9.92 3.35 -3.93
C PRO A 61 -9.46 4.56 -4.75
N PHE A 62 -8.31 4.42 -5.41
CA PHE A 62 -7.79 5.37 -6.38
C PHE A 62 -7.17 4.63 -7.57
N THR A 63 -7.05 5.30 -8.70
CA THR A 63 -6.54 4.71 -9.94
C THR A 63 -5.09 5.11 -10.14
N VAL A 64 -4.26 4.14 -10.54
CA VAL A 64 -2.88 4.44 -10.98
C VAL A 64 -2.95 5.22 -12.30
N GLU A 65 -2.37 6.41 -12.31
CA GLU A 65 -2.30 7.26 -13.51
C GLU A 65 -1.17 6.83 -14.44
N ASP A 66 -1.23 7.30 -15.68
CA ASP A 66 -0.22 7.01 -16.69
C ASP A 66 1.09 7.80 -16.46
N SER A 67 2.20 7.26 -16.96
CA SER A 67 3.54 7.84 -16.84
C SER A 67 4.35 7.56 -18.10
N SER A 68 5.20 8.51 -18.50
CA SER A 68 6.16 8.26 -19.59
C SER A 68 7.32 7.34 -19.18
N ASP A 69 7.47 7.06 -17.88
CA ASP A 69 8.41 6.09 -17.33
C ASP A 69 7.65 4.87 -16.80
N SER A 70 7.94 3.70 -17.37
CA SER A 70 7.39 2.39 -17.03
C SER A 70 8.49 1.37 -16.71
N SER A 71 9.69 1.84 -16.37
CA SER A 71 10.86 0.99 -16.11
C SER A 71 10.70 0.02 -14.93
N CYS A 72 9.70 0.25 -14.08
CA CYS A 72 9.39 -0.54 -12.88
C CYS A 72 8.08 -1.35 -12.99
N LEU A 73 7.42 -1.38 -14.15
CA LEU A 73 6.24 -2.22 -14.42
C LEU A 73 6.61 -3.67 -14.78
#